data_AF-A0A540L385-F1
#
_entry.id   AF-A0A540L385-F1
#
_cell.length_a   1.000
_cell.length_b   1.000
_cell.length_c   1.000
_cell.angle_alpha   90.00
_cell.angle_beta   90.00
_cell.angle_gamma   90.00
#
_symmetry.space_group_name_H-M   'P 1'
#
loop_
_entity.id
_entity.type
_entity.pdbx_description
1 polymer ?
#
loop_
_entity_poly.entity_id
_entity_poly.type
_entity_poly.pdbx_seq_one_letter_code
_entity_poly.pdbx_strand_id
1 'polypeptide(L)'
;MIHAGVCSVFAKILKEGPMKVQAMVAQAVSELAGHYPKCQDLFAQHNIIRLLVSHLAFETVQEHSKYSITFNKATSIHAVVVATNNSNANNHSNKAGEEDEKQGYSRIPHPLGNRTPSRLHNVVATTMAMQGGPKPGGSQTTDAKSNGNGTINGRQNPQHQQSHHHHNLSGTSIKGRELEDPATKANMKAMAARALWQLAKGNSPICRSITESRALLCFAVLLEKGSEDVQLNSAMALMVITAVAEKDAELRRSAFKPNSPACKSVVDQLQKITEKADADSDLLIPCIKAIGNLARTFRATETRMIGPLVRLLDEREAEVTREATIALTKFACTENYLHLDHSKAIISAGGAKHLIQLVYFGEQIVQIPALVLMCYIALHVPDSEELAQAEVLTVLEWASKQSCMTQDESLEMLLQEAKSRLDLYQSRGSRGFH
;
A
#
# COMPACT_ATOMS: atom_id res chain seq x y z
N MET A 1 19.63 -7.94 -26.92
CA MET A 1 18.86 -8.88 -26.07
C MET A 1 17.41 -8.44 -25.88
N ILE A 2 17.11 -7.31 -25.20
CA ILE A 2 15.74 -6.98 -24.79
C ILE A 2 14.78 -6.77 -25.99
N HIS A 3 15.21 -6.03 -27.03
CA HIS A 3 14.47 -5.90 -28.29
C HIS A 3 14.36 -7.20 -29.12
N ALA A 4 15.05 -8.28 -28.76
CA ALA A 4 15.00 -9.58 -29.43
C ALA A 4 13.95 -10.52 -28.80
N GLY A 5 12.80 -9.98 -28.38
CA GLY A 5 11.67 -10.73 -27.84
C GLY A 5 11.84 -11.27 -26.41
N VAL A 6 12.97 -11.06 -25.73
CA VAL A 6 13.24 -11.68 -24.42
C VAL A 6 12.20 -11.30 -23.35
N CYS A 7 11.60 -10.10 -23.42
CA CYS A 7 10.50 -9.72 -22.52
C CYS A 7 9.26 -10.62 -22.65
N SER A 8 8.92 -11.12 -23.86
CA SER A 8 7.77 -12.03 -24.02
C SER A 8 8.10 -13.45 -23.51
N VAL A 9 9.35 -13.89 -23.66
CA VAL A 9 9.86 -15.14 -23.06
C VAL A 9 9.81 -15.05 -21.54
N PHE A 10 10.28 -13.95 -20.95
CA PHE A 10 10.22 -13.71 -19.51
C PHE A 10 8.77 -13.67 -19.00
N ALA A 11 7.86 -13.00 -19.72
CA ALA A 11 6.44 -12.99 -19.38
C ALA A 11 5.80 -14.39 -19.43
N LYS A 12 6.18 -15.21 -20.41
CA LYS A 12 5.71 -16.61 -20.48
C LYS A 12 6.24 -17.43 -19.31
N ILE A 13 7.53 -17.34 -18.98
CA ILE A 13 8.13 -18.07 -17.85
C ILE A 13 7.48 -17.65 -16.52
N LEU A 14 7.34 -16.34 -16.25
CA LEU A 14 6.68 -15.81 -15.04
C LEU A 14 5.21 -16.25 -14.89
N LYS A 15 4.56 -16.65 -15.99
CA LYS A 15 3.18 -17.17 -15.99
C LYS A 15 3.12 -18.70 -15.82
N GLU A 16 3.98 -19.44 -16.51
CA GLU A 16 3.82 -20.87 -16.80
C GLU A 16 4.98 -21.77 -16.32
N GLY A 17 6.14 -21.23 -15.97
CA GLY A 17 7.30 -22.01 -15.50
C GLY A 17 7.20 -22.51 -14.05
N PRO A 18 8.10 -23.40 -13.60
CA PRO A 18 8.24 -23.78 -12.18
C PRO A 18 8.63 -22.57 -11.31
N MET A 19 8.25 -22.54 -10.03
CA MET A 19 8.42 -21.34 -9.21
C MET A 19 9.90 -20.95 -9.02
N LYS A 20 10.80 -21.93 -8.95
CA LYS A 20 12.26 -21.72 -8.93
C LYS A 20 12.76 -20.98 -10.19
N VAL A 21 12.23 -21.31 -11.36
CA VAL A 21 12.59 -20.65 -12.63
C VAL A 21 11.93 -19.26 -12.75
N GLN A 22 10.72 -19.10 -12.20
CA GLN A 22 10.04 -17.80 -12.10
C GLN A 22 10.83 -16.82 -11.21
N ALA A 23 11.40 -17.30 -10.10
CA ALA A 23 12.26 -16.50 -9.23
C ALA A 23 13.54 -16.05 -9.95
N MET A 24 14.22 -16.94 -10.68
CA MET A 24 15.40 -16.56 -11.49
C MET A 24 15.08 -15.53 -12.57
N VAL A 25 13.91 -15.60 -13.21
CA VAL A 25 13.48 -14.58 -14.19
C VAL A 25 13.12 -13.27 -13.51
N ALA A 26 12.50 -13.28 -12.34
CA ALA A 26 12.27 -12.05 -11.56
C ALA A 26 13.61 -11.40 -11.14
N GLN A 27 14.59 -12.19 -10.70
CA GLN A 27 15.95 -11.71 -10.45
C GLN A 27 16.56 -11.07 -11.70
N ALA A 28 16.52 -11.76 -12.86
CA ALA A 28 17.05 -11.23 -14.12
C ALA A 28 16.34 -9.93 -14.58
N VAL A 29 15.03 -9.79 -14.36
CA VAL A 29 14.30 -8.53 -14.56
C VAL A 29 14.83 -7.43 -13.63
N SER A 30 15.10 -7.75 -12.35
CA SER A 30 15.64 -6.79 -11.38
C SER A 30 17.05 -6.31 -11.76
N GLU A 31 17.94 -7.21 -12.18
CA GLU A 31 19.31 -6.84 -12.59
C GLU A 31 19.29 -5.99 -13.86
N LEU A 32 18.47 -6.36 -14.86
CA LEU A 32 18.35 -5.58 -16.10
C LEU A 32 17.74 -4.20 -15.85
N ALA A 33 16.69 -4.09 -15.04
CA ALA A 33 16.07 -2.80 -14.70
C ALA A 33 17.01 -1.91 -13.87
N GLY A 34 17.79 -2.49 -12.96
CA GLY A 34 18.75 -1.77 -12.13
C GLY A 34 19.93 -1.19 -12.91
N HIS A 35 20.49 -1.95 -13.86
CA HIS A 35 21.63 -1.53 -14.69
C HIS A 35 21.23 -0.73 -15.95
N TYR A 36 20.02 -0.96 -16.50
CA TYR A 36 19.56 -0.36 -17.75
C TYR A 36 18.15 0.22 -17.62
N PRO A 37 17.92 1.35 -16.91
CA PRO A 37 16.58 1.90 -16.64
C PRO A 37 15.67 2.05 -17.87
N LYS A 38 16.23 2.30 -19.07
CA LYS A 38 15.50 2.34 -20.34
C LYS A 38 14.72 1.06 -20.69
N CYS A 39 14.98 -0.07 -20.04
CA CYS A 39 14.22 -1.31 -20.24
C CYS A 39 13.01 -1.48 -19.31
N GLN A 40 12.83 -0.61 -18.30
CA GLN A 40 11.69 -0.62 -17.40
C GLN A 40 10.36 -0.59 -18.18
N ASP A 41 10.24 0.33 -19.14
CA ASP A 41 9.03 0.50 -19.95
C ASP A 41 8.76 -0.70 -20.87
N LEU A 42 9.82 -1.35 -21.38
CA LEU A 42 9.69 -2.57 -22.20
C LEU A 42 9.14 -3.73 -21.35
N PHE A 43 9.60 -3.89 -20.10
CA PHE A 43 9.02 -4.86 -19.18
C PHE A 43 7.57 -4.49 -18.79
N ALA A 44 7.24 -3.21 -18.66
CA ALA A 44 5.87 -2.75 -18.41
C ALA A 44 4.92 -3.13 -19.56
N GLN A 45 5.29 -2.80 -20.81
CA GLN A 45 4.54 -3.15 -22.02
C GLN A 45 4.28 -4.66 -22.13
N HIS A 46 5.27 -5.48 -21.78
CA HIS A 46 5.16 -6.95 -21.77
C HIS A 46 4.49 -7.54 -20.51
N ASN A 47 3.66 -6.76 -19.79
CA ASN A 47 2.84 -7.22 -18.64
C ASN A 47 3.64 -7.74 -17.43
N ILE A 48 4.96 -7.56 -17.37
CA ILE A 48 5.83 -8.15 -16.34
C ILE A 48 5.41 -7.69 -14.94
N ILE A 49 5.11 -6.40 -14.75
CA ILE A 49 4.64 -5.82 -13.48
C ILE A 49 3.44 -6.59 -12.94
N ARG A 50 2.43 -6.84 -13.78
CA ARG A 50 1.19 -7.54 -13.40
C ARG A 50 1.45 -8.99 -13.00
N LEU A 51 2.43 -9.65 -13.63
CA LEU A 51 2.85 -11.02 -13.28
C LEU A 51 3.61 -11.06 -11.96
N LEU A 52 4.55 -10.12 -11.72
CA LEU A 52 5.28 -10.01 -10.46
C LEU A 52 4.34 -9.69 -9.28
N VAL A 53 3.39 -8.77 -9.44
CA VAL A 53 2.34 -8.50 -8.45
C VAL A 53 1.46 -9.74 -8.22
N SER A 54 1.20 -10.55 -9.25
CA SER A 54 0.45 -11.80 -9.08
C SER A 54 1.20 -12.86 -8.27
N HIS A 55 2.54 -12.81 -8.22
CA HIS A 55 3.36 -13.64 -7.34
C HIS A 55 3.38 -13.11 -5.90
N LEU A 56 3.51 -11.79 -5.71
CA LEU A 56 3.39 -11.20 -4.36
C LEU A 56 2.02 -11.44 -3.74
N ALA A 57 0.95 -11.41 -4.54
CA ALA A 57 -0.44 -11.59 -4.09
C ALA A 57 -0.86 -13.06 -3.88
N PHE A 58 0.03 -14.03 -4.16
CA PHE A 58 -0.24 -15.45 -3.95
C PHE A 58 -0.12 -15.78 -2.45
N GLU A 59 -1.17 -16.39 -1.89
CA GLU A 59 -1.40 -16.68 -0.46
C GLU A 59 -1.54 -15.43 0.45
N THR A 60 -0.75 -14.37 0.25
CA THR A 60 -0.71 -13.16 1.10
C THR A 60 -2.05 -12.43 1.26
N VAL A 61 -2.89 -12.42 0.22
CA VAL A 61 -4.20 -11.75 0.23
C VAL A 61 -5.34 -12.70 0.60
N GLN A 62 -5.07 -14.02 0.68
CA GLN A 62 -6.11 -15.04 0.87
C GLN A 62 -6.31 -15.43 2.35
N GLU A 63 -5.33 -15.17 3.21
CA GLU A 63 -5.39 -15.49 4.65
C GLU A 63 -6.24 -14.53 5.51
N HIS A 64 -6.53 -13.30 5.04
CA HIS A 64 -7.08 -12.23 5.89
C HIS A 64 -8.34 -11.57 5.36
N SER A 65 -9.48 -12.16 5.71
CA SER A 65 -10.83 -11.61 5.55
C SER A 65 -11.03 -10.22 6.18
N LYS A 66 -10.15 -9.80 7.10
CA LYS A 66 -10.10 -8.43 7.65
C LYS A 66 -9.85 -7.34 6.60
N TYR A 67 -9.15 -7.65 5.50
CA TYR A 67 -8.76 -6.65 4.49
C TYR A 67 -9.56 -6.73 3.17
N SER A 68 -10.43 -7.74 3.00
CA SER A 68 -11.11 -8.02 1.72
C SER A 68 -12.44 -7.27 1.50
N ILE A 69 -12.95 -6.56 2.52
CA ILE A 69 -14.36 -6.15 2.62
C ILE A 69 -14.81 -5.16 1.52
N THR A 70 -13.90 -4.40 0.90
CA THR A 70 -14.27 -3.26 0.02
C THR A 70 -13.88 -3.38 -1.46
N PHE A 71 -13.46 -4.56 -1.95
CA PHE A 71 -13.04 -4.72 -3.36
C PHE A 71 -13.86 -5.68 -4.23
N ASN A 72 -14.77 -6.48 -3.65
CA ASN A 72 -15.73 -7.28 -4.42
C ASN A 72 -16.89 -6.40 -4.93
N LYS A 73 -16.60 -5.51 -5.88
CA LYS A 73 -17.63 -4.79 -6.65
C LYS A 73 -18.34 -5.81 -7.55
N ALA A 74 -19.50 -6.30 -7.10
CA ALA A 74 -20.14 -7.50 -7.67
C ALA A 74 -20.55 -7.32 -9.15
N THR A 75 -19.73 -7.86 -10.06
CA THR A 75 -19.98 -7.89 -11.51
C THR A 75 -20.79 -9.12 -11.97
N SER A 76 -21.31 -9.91 -11.03
CA SER A 76 -22.08 -11.13 -11.31
C SER A 76 -23.31 -11.23 -10.41
N ILE A 77 -24.46 -11.54 -11.01
CA ILE A 77 -25.74 -11.80 -10.33
C ILE A 77 -25.58 -12.89 -9.27
N HIS A 78 -24.72 -13.89 -9.53
CA HIS A 78 -24.47 -15.01 -8.61
C HIS A 78 -23.82 -14.57 -7.29
N ALA A 79 -23.07 -13.45 -7.27
CA ALA A 79 -22.50 -12.90 -6.04
C ALA A 79 -23.55 -12.21 -5.16
N VAL A 80 -24.58 -11.61 -5.77
CA VAL A 80 -25.68 -10.95 -5.04
C VAL A 80 -26.50 -11.98 -4.28
N VAL A 81 -26.89 -13.09 -4.94
CA VAL A 81 -27.69 -14.17 -4.32
C VAL A 81 -26.98 -14.79 -3.11
N VAL A 82 -25.66 -15.03 -3.21
CA VAL A 82 -24.87 -15.56 -2.09
C VAL A 82 -24.79 -14.57 -0.92
N ALA A 83 -24.70 -13.27 -1.19
CA ALA A 83 -24.74 -12.24 -0.16
C ALA A 83 -26.12 -12.16 0.53
N THR A 84 -27.22 -12.27 -0.22
CA THR A 84 -28.59 -12.23 0.33
C THR A 84 -28.92 -13.46 1.19
N ASN A 85 -28.48 -14.66 0.80
CA ASN A 85 -28.78 -15.88 1.54
C ASN A 85 -28.08 -15.95 2.92
N ASN A 86 -27.02 -15.19 3.14
CA ASN A 86 -26.19 -15.27 4.35
C ASN A 86 -26.64 -14.35 5.49
N SER A 87 -27.81 -13.71 5.38
CA SER A 87 -28.35 -12.76 6.38
C SER A 87 -29.35 -13.37 7.38
N ASN A 88 -29.78 -14.62 7.20
CA ASN A 88 -30.75 -15.29 8.08
C ASN A 88 -30.07 -16.31 9.02
N ALA A 89 -29.40 -15.81 10.06
CA ALA A 89 -28.99 -16.60 11.22
C ALA A 89 -29.29 -15.80 12.50
N ASN A 90 -29.94 -16.44 13.48
CA ASN A 90 -30.48 -15.76 14.65
C ASN A 90 -29.40 -15.14 15.56
N ASN A 91 -29.73 -14.00 16.17
CA ASN A 91 -29.41 -13.76 17.58
C ASN A 91 -30.51 -12.88 18.22
N HIS A 92 -30.89 -13.19 19.46
CA HIS A 92 -32.00 -12.54 20.17
C HIS A 92 -31.73 -12.55 21.68
N SER A 93 -32.42 -11.68 22.43
CA SER A 93 -32.11 -11.24 23.81
C SER A 93 -30.84 -10.36 23.93
N ASN A 94 -30.76 -9.33 24.79
CA ASN A 94 -31.72 -8.86 25.80
C ASN A 94 -31.74 -7.32 25.98
N LYS A 95 -32.72 -6.79 26.75
CA LYS A 95 -33.00 -5.35 26.97
C LYS A 95 -32.30 -4.74 28.20
N ALA A 96 -31.88 -3.47 28.07
CA ALA A 96 -32.07 -2.33 29.00
C ALA A 96 -31.73 -1.03 28.20
N GLY A 97 -32.44 0.10 28.31
CA GLY A 97 -32.26 1.15 29.34
C GLY A 97 -31.14 2.12 28.90
N GLU A 98 -31.32 3.44 28.75
CA GLU A 98 -32.41 4.36 29.15
C GLU A 98 -32.71 5.44 28.07
N GLU A 99 -33.69 6.31 28.34
CA GLU A 99 -34.06 7.52 27.58
C GLU A 99 -33.28 8.75 28.16
N ASP A 100 -33.31 10.01 27.71
CA ASP A 100 -34.17 10.78 26.77
C ASP A 100 -33.34 11.97 26.22
N GLU A 101 -33.64 12.49 25.04
CA GLU A 101 -33.84 13.95 24.82
C GLU A 101 -34.32 14.30 23.40
N LYS A 102 -34.99 15.46 23.31
CA LYS A 102 -35.72 16.03 22.17
C LYS A 102 -35.03 17.37 21.80
N GLN A 103 -35.23 18.07 20.67
CA GLN A 103 -36.03 17.93 19.44
C GLN A 103 -35.45 18.93 18.40
N GLY A 104 -35.67 18.74 17.10
CA GLY A 104 -35.25 19.76 16.10
C GLY A 104 -35.65 19.47 14.65
N TYR A 105 -36.48 20.34 14.06
CA TYR A 105 -36.98 20.29 12.68
C TYR A 105 -35.84 20.41 11.63
N SER A 106 -35.99 19.98 10.36
CA SER A 106 -37.21 19.93 9.54
C SER A 106 -37.18 18.87 8.42
N ARG A 107 -38.36 18.55 7.84
CA ARG A 107 -38.53 17.76 6.61
C ARG A 107 -38.78 18.68 5.40
N ILE A 108 -38.25 18.31 4.23
CA ILE A 108 -38.67 18.85 2.93
C ILE A 108 -39.13 17.66 2.06
N PRO A 109 -40.31 17.71 1.41
CA PRO A 109 -40.87 16.57 0.68
C PRO A 109 -40.35 16.44 -0.76
N HIS A 110 -40.30 15.21 -1.27
CA HIS A 110 -40.09 14.93 -2.69
C HIS A 110 -41.39 15.08 -3.50
N PRO A 111 -41.37 15.75 -4.67
CA PRO A 111 -42.51 15.79 -5.59
C PRO A 111 -42.56 14.56 -6.51
N LEU A 112 -43.77 14.25 -7.00
CA LEU A 112 -44.14 13.13 -7.91
C LEU A 112 -44.06 11.72 -7.26
N GLY A 113 -44.99 10.80 -7.52
CA GLY A 113 -46.18 10.95 -8.40
C GLY A 113 -46.84 9.62 -8.76
N ASN A 114 -47.37 8.91 -7.76
CA ASN A 114 -48.20 7.69 -7.82
C ASN A 114 -48.49 7.08 -9.22
N ARG A 115 -47.80 5.99 -9.59
CA ARG A 115 -48.16 5.11 -10.71
C ARG A 115 -47.93 3.63 -10.38
N THR A 116 -48.78 2.77 -10.94
CA THR A 116 -48.82 1.32 -10.70
C THR A 116 -47.71 0.56 -11.45
N PRO A 117 -47.26 -0.59 -10.95
CA PRO A 117 -46.19 -1.38 -11.57
C PRO A 117 -46.70 -2.19 -12.77
N SER A 118 -46.25 -1.86 -13.99
CA SER A 118 -46.68 -2.53 -15.21
C SER A 118 -45.59 -3.35 -15.91
N ARG A 119 -45.82 -4.68 -15.99
CA ARG A 119 -45.48 -5.55 -17.13
C ARG A 119 -44.02 -5.61 -17.64
N LEU A 120 -43.05 -5.88 -16.75
CA LEU A 120 -41.79 -6.55 -17.16
C LEU A 120 -41.42 -7.80 -16.36
N HIS A 121 -42.08 -8.09 -15.22
CA HIS A 121 -41.76 -9.25 -14.38
C HIS A 121 -42.32 -10.61 -14.87
N ASN A 122 -43.15 -10.64 -15.93
CA ASN A 122 -43.84 -11.87 -16.35
C ASN A 122 -43.11 -12.71 -17.40
N VAL A 123 -41.96 -12.29 -17.93
CA VAL A 123 -41.28 -12.99 -19.05
C VAL A 123 -40.38 -14.14 -18.58
N VAL A 124 -39.96 -14.15 -17.31
CA VAL A 124 -39.08 -15.20 -16.74
C VAL A 124 -39.88 -16.41 -16.23
N ALA A 125 -41.15 -16.23 -15.85
CA ALA A 125 -41.97 -17.29 -15.27
C ALA A 125 -42.53 -18.29 -16.30
N THR A 126 -42.68 -17.91 -17.57
CA THR A 126 -43.38 -18.75 -18.57
C THR A 126 -42.46 -19.78 -19.25
N THR A 127 -41.16 -19.51 -19.34
CA THR A 127 -40.22 -20.33 -20.13
C THR A 127 -39.78 -21.63 -19.42
N MET A 128 -39.94 -21.73 -18.10
CA MET A 128 -39.53 -22.89 -17.31
C MET A 128 -40.62 -23.98 -17.16
N ALA A 129 -41.78 -23.81 -17.81
CA ALA A 129 -42.98 -24.63 -17.56
C ALA A 129 -43.43 -25.53 -18.72
N MET A 130 -42.72 -25.55 -19.87
CA MET A 130 -43.13 -26.34 -21.05
C MET A 130 -41.95 -26.99 -21.80
N GLN A 131 -41.51 -28.16 -21.33
CA GLN A 131 -40.88 -29.18 -22.17
C GLN A 131 -41.13 -30.58 -21.59
N GLY A 132 -42.15 -31.29 -22.10
CA GLY A 132 -42.67 -32.52 -21.49
C GLY A 132 -43.48 -33.46 -22.40
N GLY A 133 -43.20 -33.49 -23.71
CA GLY A 133 -43.83 -34.39 -24.68
C GLY A 133 -45.31 -34.08 -25.02
N PRO A 134 -46.02 -34.90 -25.82
CA PRO A 134 -45.57 -36.10 -26.57
C PRO A 134 -45.64 -35.95 -28.12
N LYS A 135 -45.41 -37.03 -28.88
CA LYS A 135 -45.56 -37.14 -30.36
C LYS A 135 -46.94 -37.72 -30.78
N PRO A 136 -47.34 -37.57 -32.06
CA PRO A 136 -47.77 -38.75 -32.84
C PRO A 136 -47.43 -38.75 -34.36
N GLY A 137 -47.28 -39.96 -34.95
CA GLY A 137 -47.30 -40.23 -36.42
C GLY A 137 -46.02 -39.94 -37.23
N GLY A 138 -45.61 -40.73 -38.25
CA GLY A 138 -46.11 -42.01 -38.78
C GLY A 138 -45.26 -42.55 -39.98
N SER A 139 -45.53 -43.77 -40.47
CA SER A 139 -44.82 -44.51 -41.56
C SER A 139 -43.41 -45.06 -41.18
N GLN A 140 -43.16 -46.37 -41.00
CA GLN A 140 -42.99 -47.48 -41.98
C GLN A 140 -41.75 -47.31 -42.90
N THR A 141 -40.87 -48.31 -43.14
CA THR A 141 -41.07 -49.77 -43.42
C THR A 141 -39.90 -50.70 -42.98
N THR A 142 -40.17 -52.01 -42.75
CA THR A 142 -39.34 -53.25 -43.02
C THR A 142 -37.80 -53.28 -42.85
N ASP A 143 -37.09 -54.34 -42.40
CA ASP A 143 -37.29 -55.63 -41.66
C ASP A 143 -35.83 -56.14 -41.28
N ALA A 144 -35.43 -57.33 -40.79
CA ALA A 144 -36.04 -58.64 -40.51
C ALA A 144 -35.26 -59.48 -39.43
N LYS A 145 -35.94 -60.50 -38.91
CA LYS A 145 -35.53 -61.80 -38.29
C LYS A 145 -34.03 -62.19 -38.13
N SER A 146 -33.67 -62.69 -36.93
CA SER A 146 -33.23 -64.09 -36.70
C SER A 146 -33.20 -64.51 -35.21
N ASN A 147 -33.23 -65.82 -34.92
CA ASN A 147 -33.25 -66.46 -33.57
C ASN A 147 -31.85 -66.64 -32.94
N GLY A 148 -31.77 -66.89 -31.61
CA GLY A 148 -30.48 -67.27 -30.98
C GLY A 148 -30.44 -67.55 -29.45
N ASN A 149 -31.30 -68.45 -28.95
CA ASN A 149 -31.40 -68.99 -27.57
C ASN A 149 -30.13 -69.00 -26.65
N GLY A 150 -30.25 -68.63 -25.36
CA GLY A 150 -29.21 -68.77 -24.31
C GLY A 150 -29.64 -68.26 -22.92
N THR A 151 -29.14 -68.83 -21.81
CA THR A 151 -29.81 -68.75 -20.49
C THR A 151 -28.87 -68.58 -19.27
N ILE A 152 -29.40 -67.99 -18.18
CA ILE A 152 -28.94 -68.01 -16.76
C ILE A 152 -27.94 -66.93 -16.26
N ASN A 153 -28.40 -66.17 -15.25
CA ASN A 153 -27.74 -65.41 -14.16
C ASN A 153 -26.47 -64.56 -14.40
N GLY A 154 -26.57 -63.25 -14.11
CA GLY A 154 -25.44 -62.34 -13.85
C GLY A 154 -25.88 -61.07 -13.11
N ARG A 155 -25.26 -60.74 -11.97
CA ARG A 155 -25.70 -59.67 -11.04
C ARG A 155 -25.61 -58.25 -11.64
N GLN A 156 -26.54 -57.42 -11.16
CA GLN A 156 -26.69 -55.96 -11.33
C GLN A 156 -25.40 -55.13 -11.52
N ASN A 157 -25.46 -54.16 -12.43
CA ASN A 157 -24.51 -53.04 -12.55
C ASN A 157 -25.21 -51.82 -13.20
N PRO A 158 -25.02 -50.58 -12.68
CA PRO A 158 -25.17 -49.34 -13.45
C PRO A 158 -23.80 -48.63 -13.49
N GLN A 159 -22.98 -48.89 -14.51
CA GLN A 159 -22.94 -48.14 -15.77
C GLN A 159 -22.51 -46.66 -15.63
N HIS A 160 -21.39 -46.31 -16.29
CA HIS A 160 -20.94 -44.92 -16.46
C HIS A 160 -22.00 -44.03 -17.13
N GLN A 161 -22.09 -42.78 -16.68
CA GLN A 161 -22.35 -41.65 -17.57
C GLN A 161 -21.07 -40.82 -17.73
N GLN A 162 -20.53 -40.79 -18.94
CA GLN A 162 -19.47 -39.84 -19.30
C GLN A 162 -20.08 -38.47 -19.58
N SER A 163 -20.07 -37.59 -18.58
CA SER A 163 -20.33 -36.17 -18.82
C SER A 163 -19.11 -35.54 -19.50
N HIS A 164 -19.24 -35.17 -20.78
CA HIS A 164 -18.22 -34.41 -21.51
C HIS A 164 -18.17 -32.95 -21.01
N HIS A 165 -17.63 -32.75 -19.81
CA HIS A 165 -17.22 -31.41 -19.38
C HIS A 165 -16.02 -30.95 -20.20
N HIS A 166 -16.21 -29.89 -20.98
CA HIS A 166 -15.11 -29.17 -21.62
C HIS A 166 -14.19 -28.57 -20.55
N HIS A 167 -13.12 -29.29 -20.22
CA HIS A 167 -12.06 -28.78 -19.36
C HIS A 167 -11.34 -27.64 -20.08
N ASN A 168 -11.54 -26.40 -19.63
CA ASN A 168 -10.66 -25.29 -20.01
C ASN A 168 -9.25 -25.57 -19.44
N LEU A 169 -8.25 -25.76 -20.31
CA LEU A 169 -6.85 -26.00 -19.92
C LEU A 169 -6.18 -24.71 -19.37
N SER A 170 -6.65 -24.22 -18.23
CA SER A 170 -6.09 -23.06 -17.50
C SER A 170 -5.90 -23.33 -16.00
N GLY A 171 -5.85 -24.60 -15.58
CA GLY A 171 -5.80 -25.01 -14.16
C GLY A 171 -4.44 -25.48 -13.63
N THR A 172 -3.43 -25.72 -14.49
CA THR A 172 -2.16 -26.35 -14.09
C THR A 172 -1.22 -25.41 -13.33
N SER A 173 -1.14 -24.13 -13.70
CA SER A 173 -0.20 -23.16 -13.09
C SER A 173 -0.53 -22.84 -11.61
N ILE A 174 -1.78 -23.00 -11.15
CA ILE A 174 -2.16 -22.69 -9.76
C ILE A 174 -1.83 -23.88 -8.84
N LYS A 175 -2.31 -25.09 -9.17
CA LYS A 175 -2.06 -26.30 -8.36
C LYS A 175 -0.58 -26.63 -8.17
N GLY A 176 0.27 -26.30 -9.16
CA GLY A 176 1.72 -26.43 -9.01
C GLY A 176 2.28 -25.53 -7.90
N ARG A 177 1.83 -24.27 -7.82
CA ARG A 177 2.31 -23.28 -6.84
C ARG A 177 1.88 -23.62 -5.41
N GLU A 178 0.69 -24.19 -5.23
CA GLU A 178 0.16 -24.60 -3.93
C GLU A 178 1.07 -25.64 -3.27
N LEU A 179 1.65 -26.55 -4.06
CA LEU A 179 2.51 -27.66 -3.63
C LEU A 179 4.01 -27.31 -3.49
N GLU A 180 4.45 -26.11 -3.88
CA GLU A 180 5.85 -25.69 -3.73
C GLU A 180 6.22 -25.48 -2.24
N ASP A 181 7.49 -25.69 -1.91
CA ASP A 181 7.98 -25.56 -0.52
C ASP A 181 7.97 -24.09 -0.02
N PRO A 182 7.85 -23.84 1.30
CA PRO A 182 7.78 -22.48 1.84
C PRO A 182 8.99 -21.59 1.51
N ALA A 183 10.19 -22.15 1.38
CA ALA A 183 11.39 -21.38 1.06
C ALA A 183 11.41 -20.95 -0.42
N THR A 184 10.95 -21.82 -1.33
CA THR A 184 10.72 -21.49 -2.74
C THR A 184 9.65 -20.41 -2.90
N LYS A 185 8.57 -20.50 -2.13
CA LYS A 185 7.53 -19.46 -2.07
C LYS A 185 8.07 -18.12 -1.55
N ALA A 186 8.91 -18.15 -0.52
CA ALA A 186 9.58 -16.96 0.02
C ALA A 186 10.55 -16.33 -1.00
N ASN A 187 11.42 -17.13 -1.63
CA ASN A 187 12.36 -16.66 -2.66
C ASN A 187 11.63 -16.02 -3.85
N MET A 188 10.54 -16.62 -4.35
CA MET A 188 9.70 -16.02 -5.39
C MET A 188 9.13 -14.67 -4.96
N LYS A 189 8.68 -14.54 -3.70
CA LYS A 189 8.18 -13.27 -3.14
C LYS A 189 9.30 -12.23 -3.00
N ALA A 190 10.50 -12.61 -2.54
CA ALA A 190 11.68 -11.74 -2.47
C ALA A 190 12.10 -11.22 -3.84
N MET A 191 12.30 -12.12 -4.82
CA MET A 191 12.72 -11.73 -6.17
C MET A 191 11.63 -10.94 -6.91
N ALA A 192 10.34 -11.21 -6.67
CA ALA A 192 9.27 -10.39 -7.21
C ALA A 192 9.24 -8.97 -6.61
N ALA A 193 9.49 -8.82 -5.30
CA ALA A 193 9.61 -7.52 -4.67
C ALA A 193 10.86 -6.77 -5.17
N ARG A 194 12.01 -7.44 -5.28
CA ARG A 194 13.27 -6.89 -5.83
C ARG A 194 13.09 -6.40 -7.27
N ALA A 195 12.39 -7.16 -8.10
CA ALA A 195 12.07 -6.78 -9.47
C ALA A 195 11.15 -5.55 -9.53
N LEU A 196 10.09 -5.51 -8.73
CA LEU A 196 9.17 -4.36 -8.68
C LEU A 196 9.85 -3.10 -8.14
N TRP A 197 10.75 -3.24 -7.17
CA TRP A 197 11.61 -2.15 -6.67
C TRP A 197 12.47 -1.52 -7.78
N GLN A 198 13.23 -2.34 -8.53
CA GLN A 198 14.09 -1.83 -9.61
C GLN A 198 13.29 -1.31 -10.82
N LEU A 199 12.11 -1.89 -11.09
CA LEU A 199 11.19 -1.39 -12.12
C LEU A 199 10.56 -0.04 -11.75
N ALA A 200 10.24 0.19 -10.48
CA ALA A 200 9.67 1.45 -9.98
C ALA A 200 10.67 2.62 -9.92
N LYS A 201 11.98 2.33 -9.92
CA LYS A 201 13.05 3.31 -9.67
C LYS A 201 13.07 4.44 -10.71
N GLY A 202 12.50 5.58 -10.31
CA GLY A 202 12.39 6.80 -11.13
C GLY A 202 11.22 6.83 -12.13
N ASN A 203 10.35 5.82 -12.13
CA ASN A 203 9.36 5.62 -13.20
C ASN A 203 7.92 5.73 -12.68
N SER A 204 7.31 6.92 -12.78
CA SER A 204 5.95 7.17 -12.29
C SER A 204 4.86 6.31 -12.97
N PRO A 205 4.84 6.13 -14.32
CA PRO A 205 3.89 5.21 -14.96
C PRO A 205 3.92 3.78 -14.38
N ILE A 206 5.11 3.28 -14.03
CA ILE A 206 5.26 1.97 -13.38
C ILE A 206 4.81 2.01 -11.91
N CYS A 207 5.20 3.03 -11.14
CA CYS A 207 4.70 3.21 -9.78
C CYS A 207 3.17 3.29 -9.73
N ARG A 208 2.54 3.91 -10.74
CA ARG A 208 1.09 3.99 -10.91
C ARG A 208 0.49 2.61 -11.16
N SER A 209 1.03 1.87 -12.14
CA SER A 209 0.60 0.48 -12.42
C SER A 209 0.75 -0.46 -11.21
N ILE A 210 1.78 -0.26 -10.38
CA ILE A 210 1.97 -1.00 -9.13
C ILE A 210 0.94 -0.58 -8.07
N THR A 211 0.74 0.73 -7.86
CA THR A 211 -0.12 1.25 -6.78
C THR A 211 -1.61 1.15 -7.05
N GLU A 212 -2.04 1.11 -8.31
CA GLU A 212 -3.42 0.80 -8.73
C GLU A 212 -3.78 -0.68 -8.56
N SER A 213 -2.78 -1.54 -8.29
CA SER A 213 -2.95 -2.98 -8.07
C SER A 213 -3.02 -3.33 -6.57
N ARG A 214 -3.11 -4.63 -6.24
CA ARG A 214 -3.05 -5.11 -4.85
C ARG A 214 -1.66 -4.99 -4.19
N ALA A 215 -0.63 -4.52 -4.90
CA ALA A 215 0.77 -4.56 -4.46
C ALA A 215 1.01 -3.87 -3.11
N LEU A 216 0.40 -2.70 -2.83
CA LEU A 216 0.59 -2.00 -1.55
C LEU A 216 0.12 -2.84 -0.34
N LEU A 217 -1.02 -3.53 -0.45
CA LEU A 217 -1.48 -4.48 0.58
C LEU A 217 -0.54 -5.69 0.69
N CYS A 218 0.00 -6.17 -0.43
CA CYS A 218 0.97 -7.26 -0.42
C CYS A 218 2.25 -6.84 0.31
N PHE A 219 2.83 -5.67 -0.01
CA PHE A 219 4.03 -5.16 0.68
C PHE A 219 3.80 -4.95 2.18
N ALA A 220 2.63 -4.46 2.61
CA ALA A 220 2.30 -4.34 4.03
C ALA A 220 2.27 -5.71 4.75
N VAL A 221 1.61 -6.72 4.17
CA VAL A 221 1.58 -8.08 4.74
C VAL A 221 2.97 -8.74 4.71
N LEU A 222 3.77 -8.46 3.67
CA LEU A 222 5.13 -8.98 3.53
C LEU A 222 6.16 -8.30 4.44
N LEU A 223 5.95 -7.03 4.81
CA LEU A 223 6.69 -6.38 5.91
C LEU A 223 6.37 -7.03 7.27
N GLU A 224 5.11 -7.38 7.51
CA GLU A 224 4.71 -7.98 8.80
C GLU A 224 5.13 -9.45 8.96
N LYS A 225 5.15 -10.22 7.87
CA LYS A 225 5.25 -11.70 7.91
C LYS A 225 6.25 -12.33 6.95
N GLY A 226 6.97 -11.54 6.14
CA GLY A 226 8.00 -12.07 5.26
C GLY A 226 9.18 -12.66 6.03
N SER A 227 9.99 -13.48 5.37
CA SER A 227 11.38 -13.65 5.79
C SER A 227 12.16 -12.36 5.53
N GLU A 228 13.33 -12.23 6.15
CA GLU A 228 14.26 -11.09 6.07
C GLU A 228 14.41 -10.51 4.65
N ASP A 229 14.84 -11.31 3.66
CA ASP A 229 14.90 -10.94 2.24
C ASP A 229 13.58 -10.35 1.69
N VAL A 230 12.45 -10.91 2.09
CA VAL A 230 11.12 -10.54 1.61
C VAL A 230 10.66 -9.23 2.25
N GLN A 231 10.98 -9.03 3.54
CA GLN A 231 10.75 -7.77 4.26
C GLN A 231 11.62 -6.65 3.67
N LEU A 232 12.93 -6.88 3.51
CA LEU A 232 13.88 -5.90 2.99
C LEU A 232 13.54 -5.47 1.57
N ASN A 233 13.30 -6.41 0.66
CA ASN A 233 12.90 -6.06 -0.71
C ASN A 233 11.52 -5.38 -0.77
N SER A 234 10.61 -5.66 0.16
CA SER A 234 9.33 -4.94 0.29
C SER A 234 9.51 -3.52 0.83
N ALA A 235 10.38 -3.32 1.81
CA ALA A 235 10.74 -2.02 2.36
C ALA A 235 11.39 -1.13 1.28
N MET A 236 12.36 -1.68 0.53
CA MET A 236 13.02 -0.99 -0.58
C MET A 236 12.06 -0.65 -1.73
N ALA A 237 11.10 -1.52 -2.04
CA ALA A 237 10.04 -1.23 -3.01
C ALA A 237 9.16 -0.06 -2.55
N LEU A 238 8.70 -0.07 -1.29
CA LEU A 238 7.88 1.01 -0.72
C LEU A 238 8.66 2.33 -0.62
N MET A 239 9.93 2.30 -0.21
CA MET A 239 10.81 3.47 -0.18
C MET A 239 10.94 4.12 -1.56
N VAL A 240 11.10 3.34 -2.63
CA VAL A 240 11.21 3.88 -3.99
C VAL A 240 9.87 4.36 -4.55
N ILE A 241 8.78 3.62 -4.36
CA ILE A 241 7.45 4.03 -4.82
C ILE A 241 7.02 5.35 -4.14
N THR A 242 7.28 5.48 -2.84
CA THR A 242 7.03 6.73 -2.10
C THR A 242 7.97 7.86 -2.54
N ALA A 243 9.25 7.61 -2.83
CA ALA A 243 10.17 8.63 -3.34
C ALA A 243 9.77 9.17 -4.73
N VAL A 244 9.13 8.35 -5.56
CA VAL A 244 8.55 8.81 -6.84
C VAL A 244 7.25 9.60 -6.57
N ALA A 245 6.40 9.15 -5.64
CA ALA A 245 5.18 9.86 -5.24
C ALA A 245 5.43 11.16 -4.47
N GLU A 246 6.60 11.35 -3.84
CA GLU A 246 7.01 12.64 -3.28
C GLU A 246 7.08 13.71 -4.38
N LYS A 247 7.65 13.35 -5.54
CA LYS A 247 7.87 14.26 -6.67
C LYS A 247 6.67 14.36 -7.60
N ASP A 248 5.94 13.25 -7.82
CA ASP A 248 4.72 13.22 -8.61
C ASP A 248 3.47 13.44 -7.74
N ALA A 249 2.88 14.63 -7.84
CA ALA A 249 1.67 15.00 -7.12
C ALA A 249 0.38 14.30 -7.61
N GLU A 250 0.34 13.78 -8.84
CA GLU A 250 -0.77 12.97 -9.34
C GLU A 250 -0.73 11.57 -8.72
N LEU A 251 0.42 10.90 -8.81
CA LEU A 251 0.68 9.60 -8.18
C LEU A 251 0.43 9.65 -6.66
N ARG A 252 0.88 10.72 -6.00
CA ARG A 252 0.61 10.96 -4.57
C ARG A 252 -0.88 10.97 -4.26
N ARG A 253 -1.65 11.72 -5.05
CA ARG A 253 -3.11 11.87 -4.90
C ARG A 253 -3.90 10.62 -5.32
N SER A 254 -3.37 9.77 -6.21
CA SER A 254 -4.05 8.54 -6.64
C SER A 254 -3.78 7.36 -5.69
N ALA A 255 -2.52 7.10 -5.36
CA ALA A 255 -2.06 5.94 -4.59
C ALA A 255 -2.22 6.11 -3.08
N PHE A 256 -1.66 7.17 -2.51
CA PHE A 256 -1.48 7.34 -1.07
C PHE A 256 -2.60 8.17 -0.45
N LYS A 257 -3.85 7.76 -0.70
CA LYS A 257 -5.05 8.37 -0.10
C LYS A 257 -5.19 7.91 1.36
N PRO A 258 -5.22 8.81 2.37
CA PRO A 258 -5.27 8.40 3.80
C PRO A 258 -6.49 7.58 4.23
N ASN A 259 -7.60 7.63 3.46
CA ASN A 259 -8.77 6.77 3.69
C ASN A 259 -8.65 5.37 3.06
N SER A 260 -7.65 5.11 2.23
CA SER A 260 -7.45 3.81 1.56
C SER A 260 -6.95 2.76 2.57
N PRO A 261 -7.57 1.57 2.67
CA PRO A 261 -7.06 0.48 3.50
C PRO A 261 -5.61 0.12 3.16
N ALA A 262 -5.26 0.14 1.87
CA ALA A 262 -3.89 -0.14 1.41
C ALA A 262 -2.88 0.90 1.90
N CYS A 263 -3.25 2.18 1.93
CA CYS A 263 -2.38 3.24 2.44
C CYS A 263 -2.21 3.13 3.96
N LYS A 264 -3.31 2.85 4.69
CA LYS A 264 -3.26 2.63 6.14
C LYS A 264 -2.36 1.47 6.51
N SER A 265 -2.59 0.27 5.94
CA SER A 265 -1.77 -0.91 6.25
C SER A 265 -0.28 -0.73 5.94
N VAL A 266 0.09 0.07 4.92
CA VAL A 266 1.49 0.45 4.69
C VAL A 266 2.00 1.35 5.81
N VAL A 267 1.31 2.47 6.09
CA VAL A 267 1.70 3.44 7.14
C VAL A 267 1.79 2.78 8.52
N ASP A 268 0.86 1.89 8.86
CA ASP A 268 0.82 1.17 10.14
C ASP A 268 2.04 0.26 10.33
N GLN A 269 2.49 -0.44 9.27
CA GLN A 269 3.70 -1.29 9.35
C GLN A 269 4.99 -0.48 9.30
N LEU A 270 5.04 0.61 8.53
CA LEU A 270 6.17 1.55 8.55
C LEU A 270 6.36 2.13 9.95
N GLN A 271 5.29 2.65 10.58
CA GLN A 271 5.32 3.13 11.96
C GLN A 271 5.80 2.06 12.92
N LYS A 272 5.22 0.86 12.87
CA LYS A 272 5.56 -0.26 13.77
C LYS A 272 7.05 -0.66 13.71
N ILE A 273 7.70 -0.53 12.54
CA ILE A 273 9.15 -0.73 12.40
C ILE A 273 9.93 0.44 13.01
N THR A 274 9.55 1.68 12.67
CA THR A 274 10.15 2.91 13.22
C THR A 274 9.95 3.06 14.75
N GLU A 275 8.90 2.49 15.33
CA GLU A 275 8.60 2.55 16.76
C GLU A 275 9.40 1.58 17.62
N LYS A 276 9.67 0.38 17.08
CA LYS A 276 10.61 -0.59 17.66
C LYS A 276 12.03 -0.04 17.63
N ALA A 277 12.41 0.52 16.47
CA ALA A 277 13.72 1.11 16.25
C ALA A 277 14.89 0.16 16.57
N ASP A 278 14.72 -1.16 16.31
CA ASP A 278 15.77 -2.17 16.44
C ASP A 278 17.02 -1.71 15.66
N ALA A 279 18.20 -1.66 16.29
CA ALA A 279 19.39 -1.02 15.71
C ALA A 279 19.94 -1.79 14.51
N ASP A 280 20.17 -3.10 14.67
CA ASP A 280 20.69 -4.01 13.64
C ASP A 280 19.66 -4.32 12.52
N SER A 281 18.70 -3.42 12.24
CA SER A 281 17.60 -3.66 11.30
C SER A 281 17.75 -2.86 10.01
N ASP A 282 18.19 -3.54 8.94
CA ASP A 282 18.21 -3.04 7.55
C ASP A 282 16.85 -2.48 7.07
N LEU A 283 15.75 -2.82 7.74
CA LEU A 283 14.41 -2.30 7.44
C LEU A 283 14.20 -0.85 7.89
N LEU A 284 14.96 -0.38 8.88
CA LEU A 284 14.69 0.89 9.58
C LEU A 284 14.89 2.11 8.67
N ILE A 285 16.05 2.24 8.02
CA ILE A 285 16.37 3.35 7.12
C ILE A 285 15.40 3.43 5.91
N PRO A 286 15.08 2.33 5.20
CA PRO A 286 14.05 2.33 4.16
C PRO A 286 12.66 2.76 4.66
N CYS A 287 12.27 2.37 5.89
CA CYS A 287 10.99 2.74 6.46
C CYS A 287 10.92 4.23 6.83
N ILE A 288 11.96 4.76 7.48
CA ILE A 288 12.11 6.20 7.78
C ILE A 288 11.98 7.04 6.50
N LYS A 289 12.71 6.65 5.45
CA LYS A 289 12.63 7.29 4.13
C LYS A 289 11.22 7.25 3.55
N ALA A 290 10.55 6.09 3.61
CA ALA A 290 9.19 5.95 3.13
C ALA A 290 8.19 6.86 3.87
N ILE A 291 8.32 6.99 5.21
CA ILE A 291 7.49 7.90 6.01
C ILE A 291 7.75 9.36 5.63
N GLY A 292 9.01 9.79 5.54
CA GLY A 292 9.38 11.16 5.15
C GLY A 292 8.87 11.53 3.75
N ASN A 293 9.01 10.63 2.78
CA ASN A 293 8.48 10.81 1.42
C ASN A 293 6.94 10.97 1.40
N LEU A 294 6.26 10.40 2.38
CA LEU A 294 4.80 10.49 2.58
C LEU A 294 4.36 11.70 3.42
N ALA A 295 5.27 12.54 3.93
CA ALA A 295 4.94 13.65 4.83
C ALA A 295 3.84 14.60 4.30
N ARG A 296 3.73 14.73 2.96
CA ARG A 296 2.71 15.54 2.26
C ARG A 296 1.44 14.76 1.86
N THR A 297 1.21 13.58 2.46
CA THR A 297 -0.01 12.77 2.28
C THR A 297 -0.88 12.72 3.53
N PHE A 298 -0.27 12.87 4.71
CA PHE A 298 -0.96 12.82 5.99
C PHE A 298 -1.92 14.00 6.17
N ARG A 299 -2.79 13.89 7.18
CA ARG A 299 -3.73 14.95 7.59
C ARG A 299 -3.23 15.58 8.89
N ALA A 300 -3.74 16.76 9.22
CA ALA A 300 -3.49 17.40 10.53
C ALA A 300 -3.77 16.47 11.73
N THR A 301 -4.70 15.52 11.59
CA THR A 301 -5.06 14.53 12.62
C THR A 301 -4.14 13.30 12.66
N GLU A 302 -3.12 13.20 11.81
CA GLU A 302 -2.30 12.00 11.60
C GLU A 302 -0.82 12.30 11.88
N THR A 303 -0.55 12.78 13.10
CA THR A 303 0.79 13.17 13.59
C THR A 303 1.59 12.01 14.21
N ARG A 304 1.02 10.80 14.34
CA ARG A 304 1.64 9.66 15.03
C ARG A 304 2.96 9.16 14.41
N MET A 305 3.30 9.60 13.19
CA MET A 305 4.61 9.38 12.58
C MET A 305 5.74 10.19 13.25
N ILE A 306 5.42 11.35 13.83
CA ILE A 306 6.40 12.36 14.27
C ILE A 306 7.10 11.93 15.55
N GLY A 307 6.37 11.52 16.59
CA GLY A 307 6.95 11.07 17.86
C GLY A 307 7.97 9.92 17.72
N PRO A 308 7.69 8.87 16.93
CA PRO A 308 8.68 7.83 16.59
C PRO A 308 9.92 8.36 15.86
N LEU A 309 9.75 9.27 14.89
CA LEU A 309 10.88 9.89 14.18
C LEU A 309 11.73 10.81 15.07
N VAL A 310 11.12 11.53 16.02
CA VAL A 310 11.85 12.39 16.96
C VAL A 310 12.64 11.55 17.97
N ARG A 311 12.13 10.38 18.40
CA ARG A 311 12.90 9.41 19.22
C ARG A 311 14.13 8.83 18.52
N LEU A 312 14.21 8.89 17.20
CA LEU A 312 15.39 8.49 16.44
C LEU A 312 16.48 9.57 16.37
N LEU A 313 16.26 10.74 16.98
CA LEU A 313 17.27 11.79 17.13
C LEU A 313 18.15 11.61 18.38
N ASP A 314 17.80 10.68 19.27
CA ASP A 314 18.46 10.46 20.57
C ASP A 314 19.45 9.29 20.48
N GLU A 315 20.75 9.59 20.52
CA GLU A 315 21.88 8.64 20.59
C GLU A 315 21.80 7.43 19.63
N ARG A 316 21.42 7.68 18.36
CA ARG A 316 21.41 6.69 17.27
C ARG A 316 22.59 6.85 16.30
N GLU A 317 22.91 5.77 15.60
CA GLU A 317 23.83 5.74 14.46
C GLU A 317 23.57 6.91 13.50
N ALA A 318 24.63 7.59 13.07
CA ALA A 318 24.51 8.83 12.33
C ALA A 318 23.74 8.71 11.01
N GLU A 319 23.72 7.55 10.34
CA GLU A 319 22.85 7.34 9.17
C GLU A 319 21.36 7.32 9.54
N VAL A 320 20.97 6.63 10.62
CA VAL A 320 19.60 6.57 11.13
C VAL A 320 19.15 7.97 11.58
N THR A 321 19.97 8.65 12.39
CA THR A 321 19.74 10.01 12.90
C THR A 321 19.58 11.01 11.77
N ARG A 322 20.48 10.97 10.77
CA ARG A 322 20.45 11.81 9.57
C ARG A 322 19.16 11.61 8.76
N GLU A 323 18.78 10.37 8.51
CA GLU A 323 17.60 10.08 7.67
C GLU A 323 16.29 10.34 8.43
N ALA A 324 16.25 10.16 9.75
CA ALA A 324 15.14 10.59 10.60
C ALA A 324 14.98 12.12 10.59
N THR A 325 16.10 12.85 10.69
CA THR A 325 16.14 14.31 10.57
C THR A 325 15.63 14.76 9.19
N ILE A 326 16.10 14.15 8.10
CA ILE A 326 15.63 14.45 6.73
C ILE A 326 14.14 14.13 6.57
N ALA A 327 13.65 13.04 7.17
CA ALA A 327 12.23 12.71 7.16
C ALA A 327 11.40 13.79 7.87
N LEU A 328 11.80 14.21 9.07
CA LEU A 328 11.16 15.29 9.83
C LEU A 328 11.20 16.64 9.10
N THR A 329 12.28 16.96 8.38
CA THR A 329 12.34 18.15 7.51
C THR A 329 11.23 18.15 6.46
N LYS A 330 10.81 17.00 5.94
CA LYS A 330 9.67 16.90 4.99
C LYS A 330 8.30 17.09 5.66
N PHE A 331 8.21 16.93 6.98
CA PHE A 331 7.02 17.32 7.76
C PHE A 331 6.99 18.82 8.05
N ALA A 332 8.16 19.43 8.35
CA ALA A 332 8.29 20.82 8.77
C ALA A 332 8.54 21.84 7.64
N CYS A 333 8.92 21.44 6.42
CA CYS A 333 9.26 22.39 5.37
C CYS A 333 8.06 23.10 4.73
N THR A 334 8.31 24.27 4.14
CA THR A 334 7.33 25.13 3.44
C THR A 334 6.55 24.44 2.32
N GLU A 335 7.08 23.36 1.73
CA GLU A 335 6.36 22.54 0.73
C GLU A 335 5.21 21.71 1.34
N ASN A 336 5.10 21.62 2.67
CA ASN A 336 4.08 20.88 3.39
C ASN A 336 3.05 21.82 4.02
N TYR A 337 1.80 21.75 3.57
CA TYR A 337 0.71 22.62 4.04
C TYR A 337 0.37 22.49 5.54
N LEU A 338 0.92 21.48 6.23
CA LEU A 338 0.81 21.24 7.66
C LEU A 338 2.07 21.62 8.45
N HIS A 339 3.02 22.36 7.85
CA HIS A 339 4.32 22.68 8.45
C HIS A 339 4.23 23.27 9.87
N LEU A 340 3.19 24.05 10.17
CA LEU A 340 2.92 24.63 11.47
C LEU A 340 2.57 23.57 12.52
N ASP A 341 1.53 22.76 12.24
CA ASP A 341 1.05 21.71 13.14
C ASP A 341 2.11 20.63 13.35
N HIS A 342 2.83 20.27 12.29
CA HIS A 342 3.94 19.33 12.34
C HIS A 342 5.13 19.86 13.13
N SER A 343 5.53 21.13 12.95
CA SER A 343 6.63 21.73 13.74
C SER A 343 6.27 21.77 15.22
N LYS A 344 5.02 22.11 15.57
CA LYS A 344 4.52 22.04 16.95
C LYS A 344 4.58 20.60 17.49
N ALA A 345 4.13 19.62 16.72
CA ALA A 345 4.24 18.20 17.11
C ALA A 345 5.69 17.71 17.29
N ILE A 346 6.66 18.25 16.52
CA ILE A 346 8.09 17.95 16.70
C ILE A 346 8.60 18.57 18.02
N ILE A 347 8.24 19.81 18.32
CA ILE A 347 8.59 20.47 19.60
C ILE A 347 8.01 19.68 20.78
N SER A 348 6.71 19.36 20.76
CA SER A 348 6.03 18.61 21.83
C SER A 348 6.54 17.18 22.01
N ALA A 349 7.18 16.59 20.99
CA ALA A 349 7.89 15.30 21.11
C ALA A 349 9.32 15.43 21.67
N GLY A 350 9.74 16.63 22.09
CA GLY A 350 11.07 16.92 22.62
C GLY A 350 12.12 17.25 21.54
N GLY A 351 11.73 17.46 20.28
CA GLY A 351 12.65 17.61 19.16
C GLY A 351 13.67 18.75 19.31
N ALA A 352 13.30 19.86 19.96
CA ALA A 352 14.18 21.01 20.18
C ALA A 352 15.50 20.61 20.87
N LYS A 353 15.43 19.88 22.00
CA LYS A 353 16.60 19.45 22.78
C LYS A 353 17.57 18.60 21.93
N HIS A 354 17.04 17.56 21.27
CA HIS A 354 17.84 16.65 20.46
C HIS A 354 18.50 17.41 19.29
N LEU A 355 17.79 18.31 18.61
CA LEU A 355 18.35 19.08 17.50
C LEU A 355 19.48 20.02 17.94
N ILE A 356 19.41 20.59 19.14
CA ILE A 356 20.50 21.40 19.71
C ILE A 356 21.76 20.53 19.94
N GLN A 357 21.58 19.35 20.52
CA GLN A 357 22.69 18.39 20.72
C GLN A 357 23.30 17.97 19.36
N LEU A 358 22.47 17.69 18.35
CA LEU A 358 22.93 17.29 17.01
C LEU A 358 23.60 18.42 16.22
N VAL A 359 23.19 19.68 16.38
CA VAL A 359 23.82 20.83 15.71
C VAL A 359 25.19 21.16 16.32
N TYR A 360 25.35 21.09 17.65
CA TYR A 360 26.65 21.35 18.30
C TYR A 360 27.62 20.15 18.25
N PHE A 361 27.12 18.93 18.47
CA PHE A 361 27.97 17.76 18.78
C PHE A 361 27.72 16.53 17.89
N GLY A 362 26.70 16.57 17.02
CA GLY A 362 26.46 15.49 16.06
C GLY A 362 27.57 15.37 15.02
N GLU A 363 27.62 14.24 14.32
CA GLU A 363 28.53 14.05 13.19
C GLU A 363 28.21 15.02 12.03
N GLN A 364 29.22 15.35 11.21
CA GLN A 364 29.08 16.31 10.10
C GLN A 364 27.94 15.95 9.12
N ILE A 365 27.65 14.66 8.94
CA ILE A 365 26.54 14.20 8.09
C ILE A 365 25.15 14.50 8.67
N VAL A 366 25.06 14.73 9.99
CA VAL A 366 23.83 15.02 10.74
C VAL A 366 23.66 16.51 11.03
N GLN A 367 24.75 17.24 11.33
CA GLN A 367 24.72 18.65 11.72
C GLN A 367 23.95 19.53 10.72
N ILE A 368 24.25 19.42 9.42
CA ILE A 368 23.59 20.23 8.38
C ILE A 368 22.08 19.91 8.29
N PRO A 369 21.64 18.64 8.16
CA PRO A 369 20.22 18.30 8.27
C PRO A 369 19.54 18.78 9.56
N ALA A 370 20.21 18.69 10.71
CA ALA A 370 19.65 19.11 12.00
C ALA A 370 19.45 20.63 12.06
N LEU A 371 20.40 21.40 11.52
CA LEU A 371 20.30 22.85 11.37
C LEU A 371 19.16 23.23 10.41
N VAL A 372 19.04 22.57 9.25
CA VAL A 372 17.92 22.78 8.31
C VAL A 372 16.57 22.59 8.99
N LEU A 373 16.40 21.49 9.73
CA LEU A 373 15.15 21.20 10.46
C LEU A 373 14.88 22.25 11.55
N MET A 374 15.89 22.61 12.34
CA MET A 374 15.79 23.65 13.38
C MET A 374 15.38 24.99 12.79
N CYS A 375 15.91 25.37 11.62
CA CYS A 375 15.53 26.61 10.94
C CYS A 375 14.07 26.60 10.48
N TYR A 376 13.56 25.50 9.90
CA TYR A 376 12.14 25.40 9.54
C TYR A 376 11.22 25.47 10.77
N ILE A 377 11.61 24.83 11.88
CA ILE A 377 10.83 24.87 13.13
C ILE A 377 10.79 26.31 13.69
N ALA A 378 11.93 27.00 13.76
CA ALA A 378 12.01 28.39 14.23
C ALA A 378 11.30 29.39 13.28
N LEU A 379 11.34 29.15 11.96
CA LEU A 379 10.62 29.92 10.95
C LEU A 379 9.10 29.81 11.10
N HIS A 380 8.60 28.64 11.53
CA HIS A 380 7.16 28.35 11.58
C HIS A 380 6.54 28.43 12.97
N VAL A 381 7.32 28.35 14.04
CA VAL A 381 6.85 28.45 15.45
C VAL A 381 7.75 29.39 16.29
N PRO A 382 8.03 30.64 15.86
CA PRO A 382 8.89 31.57 16.61
C PRO A 382 8.28 32.01 17.96
N ASP A 383 7.00 31.68 18.20
CA ASP A 383 6.22 31.93 19.42
C ASP A 383 6.28 30.81 20.46
N SER A 384 7.00 29.70 20.20
CA SER A 384 7.15 28.60 21.16
C SER A 384 8.03 28.98 22.35
N GLU A 385 7.48 28.84 23.57
CA GLU A 385 8.22 28.98 24.83
C GLU A 385 9.33 27.94 24.94
N GLU A 386 9.13 26.73 24.42
CA GLU A 386 10.12 25.65 24.45
C GLU A 386 11.36 25.97 23.60
N LEU A 387 11.20 26.64 22.45
CA LEU A 387 12.34 27.12 21.65
C LEU A 387 13.10 28.25 22.34
N ALA A 388 12.42 29.07 23.14
CA ALA A 388 13.04 30.13 23.94
C ALA A 388 13.78 29.56 25.16
N GLN A 389 13.15 28.66 25.92
CA GLN A 389 13.76 27.96 27.07
C GLN A 389 14.96 27.09 26.67
N ALA A 390 14.97 26.57 25.45
CA ALA A 390 16.08 25.81 24.89
C ALA A 390 17.14 26.68 24.16
N GLU A 391 17.07 28.01 24.28
CA GLU A 391 18.04 28.98 23.71
C GLU A 391 18.31 28.81 22.21
N VAL A 392 17.31 28.40 21.42
CA VAL A 392 17.47 28.07 19.99
C VAL A 392 18.06 29.23 19.17
N LEU A 393 17.76 30.48 19.53
CA LEU A 393 18.33 31.67 18.89
C LEU A 393 19.87 31.72 19.02
N THR A 394 20.42 31.38 20.20
CA THR A 394 21.86 31.29 20.45
C THR A 394 22.53 30.25 19.54
N VAL A 395 21.86 29.12 19.30
CA VAL A 395 22.35 28.03 18.43
C VAL A 395 22.36 28.45 16.96
N LEU A 396 21.29 29.09 16.48
CA LEU A 396 21.21 29.63 15.12
C LEU A 396 22.24 30.76 14.91
N GLU A 397 22.45 31.61 15.91
CA GLU A 397 23.53 32.60 15.92
C GLU A 397 24.92 31.95 15.81
N TRP A 398 25.21 30.94 16.63
CA TRP A 398 26.47 30.20 16.58
C TRP A 398 26.68 29.54 15.22
N ALA A 399 25.65 28.88 14.68
CA ALA A 399 25.70 28.23 13.37
C ALA A 399 25.97 29.22 12.24
N SER A 400 25.36 30.42 12.30
CA SER A 400 25.61 31.49 11.31
C SER A 400 27.01 32.10 11.35
N LYS A 401 27.84 31.70 12.33
CA LYS A 401 29.27 32.07 12.45
C LYS A 401 30.19 30.91 11.99
N GLN A 402 29.66 29.75 11.63
CA GLN A 402 30.44 28.58 11.17
C GLN A 402 30.50 28.46 9.64
N SER A 403 31.68 28.65 9.07
CA SER A 403 31.93 28.57 7.60
C SER A 403 31.75 27.18 6.98
N CYS A 404 31.52 26.14 7.78
CA CYS A 404 31.11 24.81 7.33
C CYS A 404 29.58 24.68 7.17
N MET A 405 28.79 25.55 7.80
CA MET A 405 27.31 25.53 7.77
C MET A 405 26.71 26.51 6.75
N THR A 406 27.46 27.53 6.35
CA THR A 406 27.02 28.58 5.40
C THR A 406 27.58 28.41 3.98
N GLN A 407 27.90 27.18 3.57
CA GLN A 407 28.41 26.90 2.21
C GLN A 407 27.31 26.79 1.14
N ASP A 408 26.07 26.60 1.58
CA ASP A 408 24.88 26.56 0.74
C ASP A 408 24.10 27.87 0.93
N GLU A 409 24.02 28.67 -0.13
CA GLU A 409 23.29 29.95 -0.17
C GLU A 409 21.81 29.80 0.24
N SER A 410 21.19 28.66 -0.05
CA SER A 410 19.80 28.38 0.32
C SER A 410 19.64 28.09 1.82
N LEU A 411 20.64 27.46 2.44
CA LEU A 411 20.70 27.27 3.89
C LEU A 411 21.03 28.58 4.61
N GLU A 412 21.94 29.41 4.06
CA GLU A 412 22.21 30.72 4.65
C GLU A 412 20.95 31.61 4.64
N MET A 413 20.23 31.72 3.52
CA MET A 413 18.97 32.48 3.46
C MET A 413 17.93 31.95 4.47
N LEU A 414 17.75 30.62 4.55
CA LEU A 414 16.83 29.99 5.50
C LEU A 414 17.22 30.28 6.96
N LEU A 415 18.52 30.27 7.27
CA LEU A 415 19.07 30.54 8.59
C LEU A 415 18.88 32.01 9.02
N GLN A 416 19.12 32.97 8.13
CA GLN A 416 18.93 34.39 8.47
C GLN A 416 17.44 34.75 8.65
N GLU A 417 16.53 34.23 7.81
CA GLU A 417 15.08 34.43 8.01
C GLU A 417 14.60 33.75 9.31
N ALA A 418 15.03 32.52 9.60
CA ALA A 418 14.68 31.83 10.85
C ALA A 418 15.15 32.60 12.10
N LYS A 419 16.37 33.14 12.09
CA LYS A 419 16.89 34.02 13.15
C LYS A 419 16.06 35.30 13.29
N SER A 420 15.79 35.99 12.18
CA SER A 420 15.02 37.24 12.16
C SER A 420 13.61 37.06 12.71
N ARG A 421 12.97 35.92 12.41
CA ARG A 421 11.67 35.54 12.97
C ARG A 421 11.71 35.29 14.47
N LEU A 422 12.70 34.54 14.94
CA LEU A 422 12.79 34.12 16.34
C LEU A 422 13.16 35.30 17.26
N ASP A 423 14.12 36.15 16.87
CA ASP A 423 14.45 37.40 17.59
C ASP A 423 13.23 38.32 17.71
N LEU A 424 12.51 38.56 16.59
CA LEU A 424 11.34 39.45 16.60
C LEU A 424 10.28 39.06 17.64
N TYR A 425 10.17 37.78 17.99
CA TYR A 425 9.25 37.27 19.02
C TYR A 425 9.89 37.26 20.42
N GLN A 426 11.15 36.82 20.56
CA GLN A 426 11.83 36.79 21.86
C GLN A 426 12.08 38.22 22.41
N SER A 427 12.46 39.17 21.54
CA SER A 427 12.55 40.61 21.85
C SER A 427 11.20 41.26 22.20
N ARG A 428 10.06 40.59 21.91
CA ARG A 428 8.72 41.01 22.38
C ARG A 428 8.35 40.35 23.71
N GLY A 429 8.66 39.07 23.90
CA GLY A 429 8.47 38.36 25.17
C GLY A 429 9.20 39.06 26.32
N SER A 430 10.43 39.50 26.08
CA SER A 430 11.24 40.31 27.02
C SER A 430 10.63 41.67 27.42
N ARG A 431 9.48 42.08 26.85
CA ARG A 431 8.80 43.35 27.14
C ARG A 431 7.42 43.16 27.80
N GLY A 432 7.09 41.95 28.24
CA GLY A 432 5.85 41.63 28.95
C GLY A 432 5.90 41.90 30.46
N PHE A 433 5.29 43.01 30.89
CA PHE A 433 4.81 43.27 32.25
C PHE A 433 5.80 43.13 33.43
N HIS A 434 6.45 44.25 33.77
CA HIS A 434 6.73 44.64 35.16
C HIS A 434 5.58 45.50 35.70
#